data_AF-A0A6G1B6Q1-F1
#
_entry.id   AF-A0A6G1B6Q1-F1
#
_cell.length_a   1.000
_cell.length_b   1.000
_cell.length_c   1.000
_cell.angle_alpha   90.00
_cell.angle_beta   90.00
_cell.angle_gamma   90.00
#
_symmetry.space_group_name_H-M   'P 1'
#
loop_
_entity.id
_entity.type
_entity.pdbx_description
1 polymer ?
#
loop_
_entity_poly.entity_id
_entity_poly.type
_entity_poly.pdbx_seq_one_letter_code
_entity_poly.pdbx_strand_id
1 'polypeptide(L)'
;AGIGIGFYGNSETSDGVSQLSSALLHANHTLSAIDHLVLETVERLGEAVRTELTSLEEVLAQRTELVAAARGARRQAEAVAQQLQGLAFWRGVPLSPLQVAEDVSFVEEYRWLAYVLLLLLELLVCLFTLLGLAKQSKWLVIVMTVMSLLVLVLSWGSMGLEAATAVGLSDFCSSPDTYILNLTQEETGLDSDILNYYFLCNQAVSNPFQQRLTLSQRALANIHSQLQGLEREAEPLLSLEETLNMTEGNFHQLVALLHCRGLHKDYGAALRGLCEDALEGLLFLLLFSLLSAGALATALCSLPRAWALFPP
;
A
#
# COMPACT_ATOMS: atom_id res chain seq x y z
N ALA A 1 20.52 -2.25 29.27
CA ALA A 1 20.51 -3.14 28.09
C ALA A 1 19.08 -3.34 27.58
N GLY A 2 18.16 -3.91 28.40
CA GLY A 2 16.76 -4.17 27.99
C GLY A 2 16.02 -2.97 27.37
N ILE A 3 16.02 -1.80 28.03
CA ILE A 3 15.30 -0.59 27.53
C ILE A 3 15.75 -0.18 26.10
N GLY A 4 17.04 -0.32 25.78
CA GLY A 4 17.54 -0.01 24.43
C GLY A 4 17.04 -0.98 23.37
N ILE A 5 16.94 -2.27 23.71
CA ILE A 5 16.33 -3.29 22.85
C ILE A 5 14.85 -2.98 22.62
N GLY A 6 14.13 -2.54 23.65
CA GLY A 6 12.72 -2.17 23.52
C GLY A 6 12.50 -0.96 22.61
N PHE A 7 13.33 0.09 22.72
CA PHE A 7 13.26 1.23 21.77
C PHE A 7 13.58 0.81 20.33
N TYR A 8 14.60 -0.03 20.15
CA TYR A 8 14.96 -0.57 18.83
C TYR A 8 13.81 -1.38 18.25
N GLY A 9 13.33 -2.40 18.96
CA GLY A 9 12.21 -3.24 18.51
C GLY A 9 10.94 -2.44 18.21
N ASN A 10 10.63 -1.42 19.03
CA ASN A 10 9.48 -0.55 18.78
C ASN A 10 9.62 0.27 17.49
N SER A 11 10.84 0.74 17.20
CA SER A 11 11.15 1.48 15.97
C SER A 11 11.10 0.57 14.76
N GLU A 12 11.78 -0.58 14.79
CA GLU A 12 11.80 -1.53 13.69
C GLU A 12 10.38 -2.04 13.34
N THR A 13 9.55 -2.32 14.35
CA THR A 13 8.13 -2.65 14.10
C THR A 13 7.40 -1.51 13.39
N SER A 14 7.62 -0.27 13.81
CA SER A 14 7.00 0.90 13.19
C SER A 14 7.51 1.16 11.78
N ASP A 15 8.79 0.92 11.51
CA ASP A 15 9.37 1.09 10.18
C ASP A 15 8.80 0.05 9.21
N GLY A 16 8.68 -1.21 9.65
CA GLY A 16 8.04 -2.27 8.85
C GLY A 16 6.57 -1.98 8.53
N VAL A 17 5.81 -1.50 9.52
CA VAL A 17 4.41 -1.10 9.31
C VAL A 17 4.28 0.14 8.43
N SER A 18 5.18 1.11 8.58
CA SER A 18 5.26 2.29 7.70
C SER A 18 5.56 1.91 6.25
N GLN A 19 6.46 0.94 6.04
CA GLN A 19 6.75 0.40 4.71
C GLN A 19 5.52 -0.29 4.09
N LEU A 20 4.76 -1.07 4.88
CA LEU A 20 3.49 -1.65 4.46
C LEU A 20 2.48 -0.55 4.05
N SER A 21 2.27 0.45 4.89
CA SER A 21 1.35 1.56 4.61
C SER A 21 1.75 2.31 3.34
N SER A 22 3.03 2.61 3.18
CA SER A 22 3.57 3.30 1.99
C SER A 22 3.35 2.50 0.71
N ALA A 23 3.60 1.19 0.75
CA ALA A 23 3.36 0.29 -0.37
C ALA A 23 1.87 0.24 -0.77
N LEU A 24 0.96 0.19 0.20
CA LEU A 24 -0.49 0.24 -0.04
C LEU A 24 -0.92 1.57 -0.68
N LEU A 25 -0.36 2.69 -0.22
CA LEU A 25 -0.61 4.00 -0.81
C LEU A 25 -0.13 4.08 -2.27
N HIS A 26 1.07 3.57 -2.55
CA HIS A 26 1.59 3.49 -3.92
C HIS A 26 0.73 2.60 -4.83
N ALA A 27 0.27 1.45 -4.32
CA ALA A 27 -0.65 0.59 -5.04
C ALA A 27 -1.97 1.32 -5.33
N ASN A 28 -2.54 2.01 -4.35
CA ASN A 28 -3.74 2.83 -4.52
C ASN A 28 -3.56 3.94 -5.56
N HIS A 29 -2.42 4.63 -5.55
CA HIS A 29 -2.08 5.63 -6.56
C HIS A 29 -1.99 5.03 -7.95
N THR A 30 -1.37 3.85 -8.09
CA THR A 30 -1.28 3.14 -9.38
C THR A 30 -2.66 2.76 -9.91
N LEU A 31 -3.51 2.17 -9.06
CA LEU A 31 -4.85 1.73 -9.41
C LEU A 31 -5.77 2.90 -9.77
N SER A 32 -5.77 3.96 -8.96
CA SER A 32 -6.54 5.17 -9.23
C SER A 32 -6.05 5.92 -10.48
N ALA A 33 -4.75 5.94 -10.74
CA ALA A 33 -4.19 6.52 -11.97
C ALA A 33 -4.66 5.77 -13.21
N ILE A 34 -4.72 4.42 -13.18
CA ILE A 34 -5.27 3.61 -14.29
C ILE A 34 -6.71 4.03 -14.60
N ASP A 35 -7.58 4.06 -13.58
CA ASP A 35 -9.00 4.41 -13.76
C ASP A 35 -9.19 5.85 -14.24
N HIS A 36 -8.37 6.79 -13.73
CA HIS A 36 -8.40 8.19 -14.13
C HIS A 36 -7.96 8.37 -15.58
N LEU A 37 -6.82 7.77 -15.97
CA LEU A 37 -6.34 7.81 -17.35
C LEU A 37 -7.35 7.17 -18.30
N VAL A 38 -7.95 6.02 -17.95
CA VAL A 38 -8.98 5.39 -18.80
C VAL A 38 -10.18 6.33 -18.98
N LEU A 39 -10.69 6.93 -17.90
CA LEU A 39 -11.83 7.85 -17.99
C LEU A 39 -11.51 9.09 -18.84
N GLU A 40 -10.41 9.78 -18.55
CA GLU A 40 -10.00 10.98 -19.28
C GLU A 40 -9.82 10.70 -20.77
N THR A 41 -9.17 9.58 -21.10
CA THR A 41 -8.90 9.20 -22.50
C THR A 41 -10.18 8.84 -23.25
N VAL A 42 -11.10 8.13 -22.59
CA VAL A 42 -12.42 7.78 -23.17
C VAL A 42 -13.28 9.02 -23.37
N GLU A 43 -13.31 9.94 -22.42
CA GLU A 43 -14.08 11.19 -22.52
C GLU A 43 -13.57 12.08 -23.65
N ARG A 44 -12.24 12.29 -23.74
CA ARG A 44 -11.63 13.06 -24.83
C ARG A 44 -11.90 12.45 -26.20
N LEU A 45 -11.77 11.14 -26.32
CA LEU A 45 -12.02 10.46 -27.59
C LEU A 45 -13.51 10.55 -27.98
N GLY A 46 -14.41 10.47 -27.00
CA GLY A 46 -15.84 10.72 -27.19
C GLY A 46 -16.15 12.15 -27.64
N GLU A 47 -15.47 13.15 -27.08
CA GLU A 47 -15.59 14.54 -27.49
C GLU A 47 -15.10 14.75 -28.93
N ALA A 48 -13.90 14.27 -29.26
CA ALA A 48 -13.35 14.34 -30.62
C ALA A 48 -14.26 13.67 -31.66
N VAL A 49 -14.88 12.54 -31.32
CA VAL A 49 -15.89 11.89 -32.18
C VAL A 49 -17.09 12.80 -32.42
N ARG A 50 -17.60 13.45 -31.37
CA ARG A 50 -18.82 14.27 -31.41
C ARG A 50 -18.60 15.65 -32.06
N THR A 51 -17.40 16.22 -31.95
CA THR A 51 -17.08 17.55 -32.49
C THR A 51 -16.24 17.45 -33.75
N GLU A 52 -14.95 17.12 -33.61
CA GLU A 52 -13.95 17.24 -34.66
C GLU A 52 -14.25 16.32 -35.84
N LEU A 53 -14.47 15.02 -35.58
CA LEU A 53 -14.74 14.06 -36.65
C LEU A 53 -16.11 14.27 -37.29
N THR A 54 -17.12 14.68 -36.53
CA THR A 54 -18.45 14.99 -37.09
C THR A 54 -18.38 16.22 -38.00
N SER A 55 -17.68 17.28 -37.57
CA SER A 55 -17.41 18.47 -38.38
C SER A 55 -16.59 18.12 -39.63
N LEU A 56 -15.58 17.26 -39.51
CA LEU A 56 -14.76 16.81 -40.63
C LEU A 56 -15.58 16.04 -41.67
N GLU A 57 -16.50 15.17 -41.23
CA GLU A 57 -17.44 14.47 -42.11
C GLU A 57 -18.36 15.44 -42.89
N GLU A 58 -18.82 16.51 -42.24
CA GLU A 58 -19.67 17.54 -42.87
C GLU A 58 -18.90 18.37 -43.91
N VAL A 59 -17.70 18.82 -43.57
CA VAL A 59 -16.83 19.61 -44.49
C VAL A 59 -16.45 18.78 -45.71
N LEU A 60 -16.15 17.50 -45.52
CA LEU A 60 -15.72 16.62 -46.60
C LEU A 60 -16.89 16.03 -47.39
N ALA A 61 -18.15 16.28 -47.04
CA ALA A 61 -19.34 15.57 -47.55
C ALA A 61 -19.40 15.36 -49.07
N GLN A 62 -18.83 16.27 -49.88
CA GLN A 62 -18.78 16.17 -51.34
C GLN A 62 -17.68 15.24 -51.89
N ARG A 63 -16.69 14.88 -51.09
CA ARG A 63 -15.53 14.05 -51.45
C ARG A 63 -15.67 12.66 -50.82
N THR A 64 -16.30 11.74 -51.56
CA THR A 64 -16.70 10.41 -51.07
C THR A 64 -15.56 9.61 -50.42
N GLU A 65 -14.37 9.61 -51.01
CA GLU A 65 -13.18 8.90 -50.48
C GLU A 65 -12.71 9.48 -49.13
N LEU A 66 -12.72 10.80 -48.99
CA LEU A 66 -12.24 11.49 -47.78
C LEU A 66 -13.24 11.39 -46.62
N VAL A 67 -14.54 11.45 -46.92
CA VAL A 67 -15.60 11.17 -45.94
C VAL A 67 -15.55 9.73 -45.47
N ALA A 68 -15.24 8.78 -46.36
CA ALA A 68 -15.07 7.38 -45.97
C ALA A 68 -13.91 7.20 -45.00
N ALA A 69 -12.80 7.92 -45.21
CA ALA A 69 -11.67 7.95 -44.26
C ALA A 69 -12.08 8.56 -42.91
N ALA A 70 -12.75 9.72 -42.89
CA ALA A 70 -13.23 10.35 -41.66
C ALA A 70 -14.20 9.44 -40.86
N ARG A 71 -15.16 8.81 -41.54
CA ARG A 71 -16.07 7.81 -40.93
C ARG A 71 -15.33 6.58 -40.41
N GLY A 72 -14.29 6.16 -41.12
CA GLY A 72 -13.40 5.07 -40.71
C GLY A 72 -12.70 5.41 -39.39
N ALA A 73 -12.10 6.59 -39.31
CA ALA A 73 -11.45 7.10 -38.11
C ALA A 73 -12.43 7.19 -36.93
N ARG A 74 -13.68 7.63 -37.18
CA ARG A 74 -14.72 7.69 -36.14
C ARG A 74 -15.07 6.35 -35.55
N ARG A 75 -15.31 5.34 -36.39
CA ARG A 75 -15.60 3.98 -35.93
C ARG A 75 -14.44 3.38 -35.14
N GLN A 76 -13.20 3.68 -35.55
CA GLN A 76 -12.02 3.22 -34.84
C GLN A 76 -11.86 3.93 -33.49
N ALA A 77 -12.12 5.24 -33.42
CA ALA A 77 -12.11 6.00 -32.18
C ALA A 77 -13.17 5.49 -31.19
N GLU A 78 -14.40 5.26 -31.66
CA GLU A 78 -15.48 4.64 -30.86
C GLU A 78 -15.06 3.24 -30.35
N ALA A 79 -14.42 2.43 -31.21
CA ALA A 79 -13.92 1.11 -30.81
C ALA A 79 -12.80 1.20 -29.76
N VAL A 80 -11.84 2.13 -29.90
CA VAL A 80 -10.79 2.37 -28.91
C VAL A 80 -11.40 2.75 -27.57
N ALA A 81 -12.36 3.69 -27.56
CA ALA A 81 -13.05 4.09 -26.33
C ALA A 81 -13.70 2.89 -25.62
N GLN A 82 -14.37 2.00 -26.37
CA GLN A 82 -14.96 0.78 -25.81
C GLN A 82 -13.92 -0.20 -25.27
N GLN A 83 -12.77 -0.37 -25.96
CA GLN A 83 -11.70 -1.24 -25.47
C GLN A 83 -11.06 -0.70 -24.19
N LEU A 84 -10.80 0.61 -24.13
CA LEU A 84 -10.21 1.28 -22.97
C LEU A 84 -11.10 1.22 -21.74
N GLN A 85 -12.43 1.36 -21.89
CA GLN A 85 -13.36 1.21 -20.76
C GLN A 85 -13.20 -0.14 -20.05
N GLY A 86 -12.89 -1.21 -20.79
CA GLY A 86 -12.62 -2.54 -20.22
C GLY A 86 -11.29 -2.68 -19.47
N LEU A 87 -10.49 -1.62 -19.40
CA LEU A 87 -9.22 -1.56 -18.65
C LEU A 87 -9.38 -0.92 -17.26
N ALA A 88 -10.50 -0.24 -16.99
CA ALA A 88 -10.82 0.32 -15.68
C ALA A 88 -11.33 -0.75 -14.70
N PHE A 89 -10.50 -1.78 -14.44
CA PHE A 89 -10.88 -2.94 -13.64
C PHE A 89 -11.04 -2.62 -12.15
N TRP A 90 -10.43 -1.53 -11.67
CA TRP A 90 -10.45 -1.14 -10.26
C TRP A 90 -11.62 -0.21 -9.90
N ARG A 91 -12.38 0.23 -10.91
CA ARG A 91 -13.49 1.15 -10.72
C ARG A 91 -14.64 0.50 -9.96
N GLY A 92 -14.99 1.07 -8.80
CA GLY A 92 -16.13 0.62 -7.99
C GLY A 92 -15.85 -0.64 -7.17
N VAL A 93 -14.57 -1.01 -7.01
CA VAL A 93 -14.14 -2.09 -6.12
C VAL A 93 -14.31 -1.64 -4.65
N PRO A 94 -14.96 -2.45 -3.79
CA PRO A 94 -15.30 -2.05 -2.42
C PRO A 94 -14.08 -1.96 -1.47
N LEU A 95 -13.05 -2.77 -1.70
CA LEU A 95 -11.83 -2.77 -0.89
C LEU A 95 -10.84 -1.74 -1.44
N SER A 96 -10.50 -0.73 -0.63
CA SER A 96 -9.52 0.29 -1.01
C SER A 96 -8.19 0.06 -0.26
N PRO A 97 -7.03 0.00 -0.96
CA PRO A 97 -5.74 -0.15 -0.30
C PRO A 97 -5.42 1.07 0.58
N LEU A 98 -5.98 2.23 0.23
CA LEU A 98 -5.91 3.44 1.04
C LEU A 98 -6.52 3.24 2.43
N GLN A 99 -7.72 2.68 2.52
CA GLN A 99 -8.37 2.44 3.81
C GLN A 99 -7.57 1.45 4.66
N VAL A 100 -7.03 0.40 4.05
CA VAL A 100 -6.15 -0.55 4.75
C VAL A 100 -4.89 0.15 5.27
N ALA A 101 -4.28 1.04 4.48
CA ALA A 101 -3.12 1.83 4.91
C ALA A 101 -3.45 2.75 6.10
N GLU A 102 -4.59 3.45 6.04
CA GLU A 102 -5.06 4.34 7.11
C GLU A 102 -5.35 3.55 8.40
N ASP A 103 -6.05 2.43 8.31
CA ASP A 103 -6.39 1.58 9.46
C ASP A 103 -5.13 1.03 10.14
N VAL A 104 -4.17 0.54 9.35
CA VAL A 104 -2.89 0.01 9.85
C VAL A 104 -2.06 1.13 10.48
N SER A 105 -1.94 2.28 9.83
CA SER A 105 -1.20 3.42 10.36
C SER A 105 -1.83 3.96 11.65
N PHE A 106 -3.16 3.98 11.74
CA PHE A 106 -3.88 4.40 12.93
C PHE A 106 -3.56 3.49 14.12
N VAL A 107 -3.70 2.17 13.95
CA VAL A 107 -3.38 1.20 15.02
C VAL A 107 -1.91 1.31 15.46
N GLU A 108 -1.01 1.51 14.49
CA GLU A 108 0.41 1.63 14.75
C GLU A 108 0.79 2.85 15.59
N GLU A 109 0.13 4.00 15.38
CA GLU A 109 0.39 5.20 16.18
C GLU A 109 0.12 4.97 17.67
N TYR A 110 -0.99 4.29 18.01
CA TYR A 110 -1.31 3.95 19.39
C TYR A 110 -0.35 2.89 19.94
N ARG A 111 -0.03 1.85 19.15
CA ARG A 111 0.91 0.81 19.54
C ARG A 111 2.26 1.43 19.90
N TRP A 112 2.83 2.22 18.99
CA TRP A 112 4.11 2.87 19.15
C TRP A 112 4.14 3.76 20.40
N LEU A 113 3.12 4.59 20.60
CA LEU A 113 3.02 5.47 21.76
C LEU A 113 2.92 4.67 23.07
N ALA A 114 2.13 3.60 23.09
CA ALA A 114 1.98 2.74 24.27
C ALA A 114 3.32 2.14 24.70
N TYR A 115 4.14 1.67 23.76
CA TYR A 115 5.48 1.15 24.06
C TYR A 115 6.44 2.23 24.54
N VAL A 116 6.43 3.43 23.93
CA VAL A 116 7.22 4.55 24.42
C VAL A 116 6.86 4.88 25.87
N LEU A 117 5.57 4.92 26.20
CA LEU A 117 5.11 5.16 27.57
C LEU A 117 5.54 4.05 28.54
N LEU A 118 5.45 2.78 28.13
CA LEU A 118 5.90 1.63 28.93
C LEU A 118 7.42 1.70 29.20
N LEU A 119 8.22 1.98 28.17
CA LEU A 119 9.67 2.12 28.27
C LEU A 119 10.08 3.27 29.18
N LEU A 120 9.41 4.42 29.08
CA LEU A 120 9.63 5.57 29.95
C LEU A 120 9.25 5.24 31.40
N LEU A 121 8.14 4.56 31.62
CA LEU A 121 7.71 4.15 32.95
C LEU A 121 8.74 3.20 33.59
N GLU A 122 9.25 2.21 32.84
CA GLU A 122 10.29 1.31 33.32
C GLU A 122 11.60 2.05 33.64
N LEU A 123 12.02 2.98 32.78
CA LEU A 123 13.20 3.81 33.00
C LEU A 123 13.08 4.62 34.30
N LEU A 124 11.93 5.25 34.54
CA LEU A 124 11.67 6.02 35.75
C LEU A 124 11.69 5.11 36.99
N VAL A 125 11.03 3.95 36.94
CA VAL A 125 11.05 2.97 38.03
C VAL A 125 12.48 2.52 38.34
N CYS A 126 13.29 2.22 37.32
CA CYS A 126 14.70 1.86 37.50
C CYS A 126 15.50 2.99 38.16
N LEU A 127 15.38 4.22 37.64
CA LEU A 127 16.09 5.40 38.15
C LEU A 127 15.75 5.68 39.62
N PHE A 128 14.46 5.75 39.95
CA PHE A 128 14.01 6.05 41.30
C PHE A 128 14.26 4.91 42.28
N THR A 129 14.27 3.65 41.82
CA THR A 129 14.71 2.52 42.63
C THR A 129 16.17 2.66 43.00
N LEU A 130 17.05 2.94 42.03
CA LEU A 130 18.47 3.17 42.28
C LEU A 130 18.70 4.38 43.20
N LEU A 131 17.94 5.47 43.01
CA LEU A 131 17.99 6.64 43.89
C LEU A 131 17.56 6.30 45.32
N GLY A 132 16.48 5.52 45.47
CA GLY A 132 16.00 5.04 46.76
C GLY A 132 17.02 4.20 47.49
N LEU A 133 17.70 3.30 46.78
CA LEU A 133 18.81 2.50 47.31
C LEU A 133 20.00 3.39 47.69
N ALA A 134 20.42 4.31 46.82
CA ALA A 134 21.57 5.18 47.05
C ALA A 134 21.37 6.15 48.23
N LYS A 135 20.14 6.65 48.41
CA LYS A 135 19.77 7.54 49.53
C LYS A 135 19.27 6.80 50.76
N GLN A 136 19.18 5.47 50.73
CA GLN A 136 18.59 4.63 51.78
C GLN A 136 17.19 5.11 52.20
N SER A 137 16.42 5.65 51.24
CA SER A 137 15.09 6.22 51.49
C SER A 137 14.04 5.13 51.51
N LYS A 138 13.50 4.85 52.69
CA LYS A 138 12.46 3.83 52.93
C LYS A 138 11.21 4.09 52.09
N TRP A 139 10.71 5.31 52.11
CA TRP A 139 9.51 5.72 51.38
C TRP A 139 9.67 5.54 49.88
N LEU A 140 10.81 5.97 49.33
CA LEU A 140 11.04 5.89 47.89
C LEU A 140 11.09 4.43 47.42
N VAL A 141 11.76 3.55 48.16
CA VAL A 141 11.81 2.11 47.83
C VAL A 141 10.44 1.44 47.92
N ILE A 142 9.62 1.77 48.93
CA ILE A 142 8.26 1.23 49.06
C ILE A 142 7.40 1.62 47.85
N VAL A 143 7.38 2.91 47.50
CA VAL A 143 6.62 3.40 46.34
C VAL A 143 7.11 2.74 45.06
N MET A 144 8.43 2.65 44.86
CA MET A 144 8.99 2.00 43.68
C MET A 144 8.70 0.49 43.63
N THR A 145 8.62 -0.20 44.77
CA THR A 145 8.24 -1.62 44.81
C THR A 145 6.80 -1.82 44.30
N VAL A 146 5.87 -0.95 44.69
CA VAL A 146 4.49 -0.99 44.18
C VAL A 146 4.45 -0.68 42.68
N MET A 147 5.19 0.33 42.24
CA MET A 147 5.30 0.66 40.81
C MET A 147 5.95 -0.46 40.00
N SER A 148 6.99 -1.12 40.51
CA SER A 148 7.63 -2.27 39.86
C SER A 148 6.65 -3.44 39.70
N LEU A 149 5.75 -3.66 40.66
CA LEU A 149 4.70 -4.68 40.52
C LEU A 149 3.72 -4.33 39.39
N LEU A 150 3.31 -3.06 39.30
CA LEU A 150 2.45 -2.59 38.21
C LEU A 150 3.14 -2.77 36.84
N VAL A 151 4.39 -2.31 36.70
CA VAL A 151 5.14 -2.45 35.46
C VAL A 151 5.36 -3.93 35.12
N LEU A 152 5.63 -4.78 36.11
CA LEU A 152 5.76 -6.23 35.88
C LEU A 152 4.50 -6.83 35.25
N VAL A 153 3.31 -6.47 35.76
CA VAL A 153 2.02 -6.93 35.18
C VAL A 153 1.87 -6.43 33.74
N LEU A 154 2.22 -5.16 33.47
CA LEU A 154 2.19 -4.60 32.12
C LEU A 154 3.17 -5.30 31.19
N SER A 155 4.40 -5.58 31.61
CA SER A 155 5.41 -6.28 30.81
C SER A 155 4.99 -7.71 30.47
N TRP A 156 4.36 -8.44 31.40
CA TRP A 156 3.78 -9.75 31.12
C TRP A 156 2.61 -9.69 30.14
N GLY A 157 1.74 -8.69 30.29
CA GLY A 157 0.65 -8.45 29.35
C GLY A 157 1.17 -8.14 27.94
N SER A 158 2.19 -7.27 27.85
CA SER A 158 2.87 -6.91 26.60
C SER A 158 3.47 -8.15 25.94
N MET A 159 4.24 -8.94 26.68
CA MET A 159 4.83 -10.19 26.18
C MET A 159 3.76 -11.14 25.63
N GLY A 160 2.62 -11.27 26.31
CA GLY A 160 1.51 -12.12 25.85
C GLY A 160 0.92 -11.63 24.52
N LEU A 161 0.71 -10.31 24.40
CA LEU A 161 0.21 -9.71 23.16
C LEU A 161 1.20 -9.85 22.01
N GLU A 162 2.48 -9.51 22.24
CA GLU A 162 3.55 -9.61 21.26
C GLU A 162 3.74 -11.05 20.77
N ALA A 163 3.63 -12.03 21.67
CA ALA A 163 3.76 -13.44 21.32
C ALA A 163 2.60 -13.89 20.42
N ALA A 164 1.37 -13.48 20.76
CA ALA A 164 0.20 -13.77 19.94
C ALA A 164 0.31 -13.13 18.55
N THR A 165 0.73 -11.87 18.48
CA THR A 165 0.92 -11.17 17.20
C THR A 165 2.06 -11.78 16.39
N ALA A 166 3.19 -12.12 17.02
CA ALA A 166 4.34 -12.70 16.32
C ALA A 166 4.00 -14.08 15.75
N VAL A 167 3.26 -14.91 16.50
CA VAL A 167 2.78 -16.21 16.01
C VAL A 167 1.80 -16.04 14.85
N GLY A 168 0.79 -15.19 15.01
CA GLY A 168 -0.20 -14.95 13.94
C GLY A 168 0.44 -14.39 12.68
N LEU A 169 1.40 -13.48 12.83
CA LEU A 169 2.13 -12.90 11.71
C LEU A 169 3.08 -13.91 11.06
N SER A 170 3.76 -14.73 11.85
CA SER A 170 4.62 -15.80 11.32
C SER A 170 3.82 -16.83 10.51
N ASP A 171 2.62 -17.19 10.97
CA ASP A 171 1.72 -18.11 10.25
C ASP A 171 1.28 -17.52 8.91
N PHE A 172 0.84 -16.25 8.91
CA PHE A 172 0.54 -15.51 7.69
C PHE A 172 1.74 -15.47 6.73
N CYS A 173 2.93 -15.15 7.23
CA CYS A 173 4.16 -15.03 6.45
C CYS A 173 4.69 -16.36 5.92
N SER A 174 4.18 -17.50 6.40
CA SER A 174 4.53 -18.81 5.83
C SER A 174 3.95 -19.02 4.43
N SER A 175 2.80 -18.41 4.11
CA SER A 175 2.16 -18.52 2.80
C SER A 175 1.24 -17.33 2.49
N PRO A 176 1.78 -16.10 2.40
CA PRO A 176 0.98 -14.89 2.31
C PRO A 176 0.20 -14.80 0.99
N ASP A 177 0.76 -15.30 -0.11
CA ASP A 177 0.19 -15.22 -1.45
C ASP A 177 -1.21 -15.84 -1.52
N THR A 178 -1.36 -17.08 -1.03
CA THR A 178 -2.63 -17.81 -1.07
C THR A 178 -3.70 -17.11 -0.23
N TYR A 179 -3.31 -16.60 0.94
CA TYR A 179 -4.24 -15.89 1.82
C TYR A 179 -4.72 -14.58 1.19
N ILE A 180 -3.79 -13.75 0.71
CA ILE A 180 -4.13 -12.45 0.11
C ILE A 180 -4.92 -12.63 -1.19
N LEU A 181 -4.57 -13.59 -2.03
CA LEU A 181 -5.32 -13.89 -3.25
C LEU A 181 -6.78 -14.25 -2.94
N ASN A 182 -7.01 -15.17 -2.01
CA ASN A 182 -8.37 -15.57 -1.64
C ASN A 182 -9.16 -14.44 -1.00
N LEU A 183 -8.55 -13.70 -0.06
CA LEU A 183 -9.18 -12.58 0.62
C LEU A 183 -9.54 -11.46 -0.36
N THR A 184 -8.60 -11.09 -1.23
CA THR A 184 -8.85 -10.04 -2.24
C THR A 184 -9.92 -10.49 -3.23
N GLN A 185 -9.93 -11.75 -3.65
CA GLN A 185 -10.99 -12.26 -4.52
C GLN A 185 -12.37 -12.22 -3.86
N GLU A 186 -12.47 -12.61 -2.58
CA GLU A 186 -13.73 -12.61 -1.82
C GLU A 186 -14.26 -11.19 -1.60
N GLU A 187 -13.39 -10.25 -1.21
CA GLU A 187 -13.77 -8.88 -0.91
C GLU A 187 -14.01 -8.02 -2.17
N THR A 188 -13.22 -8.21 -3.23
CA THR A 188 -13.29 -7.37 -4.43
C THR A 188 -14.17 -7.94 -5.54
N GLY A 189 -14.38 -9.27 -5.57
CA GLY A 189 -15.04 -9.95 -6.68
C GLY A 189 -14.28 -9.88 -8.01
N LEU A 190 -12.99 -9.48 -7.99
CA LEU A 190 -12.17 -9.40 -9.19
C LEU A 190 -11.88 -10.80 -9.75
N ASP A 191 -11.69 -10.84 -11.07
CA ASP A 191 -11.38 -12.08 -11.76
C ASP A 191 -10.03 -12.65 -11.32
N SER A 192 -9.98 -13.97 -11.13
CA SER A 192 -8.82 -14.68 -10.63
C SER A 192 -7.59 -14.49 -11.54
N ASP A 193 -7.80 -14.35 -12.86
CA ASP A 193 -6.69 -14.14 -13.79
C ASP A 193 -6.01 -12.78 -13.60
N ILE A 194 -6.77 -11.74 -13.24
CA ILE A 194 -6.23 -10.40 -12.94
C ILE A 194 -5.43 -10.42 -11.64
N LEU A 195 -5.98 -11.04 -10.60
CA LEU A 195 -5.30 -11.15 -9.31
C LEU A 195 -4.00 -11.95 -9.44
N ASN A 196 -4.05 -13.13 -10.06
CA ASN A 196 -2.85 -13.95 -10.31
C ASN A 196 -1.79 -13.20 -11.14
N TYR A 197 -2.21 -12.39 -12.11
CA TYR A 197 -1.29 -11.59 -12.91
C TYR A 197 -0.49 -10.60 -12.07
N TYR A 198 -1.14 -9.88 -11.14
CA TYR A 198 -0.47 -8.91 -10.28
C TYR A 198 0.30 -9.54 -9.11
N PHE A 199 -0.24 -10.55 -8.45
CA PHE A 199 0.40 -11.16 -7.28
C PHE A 199 1.56 -12.10 -7.65
N LEU A 200 1.45 -12.90 -8.73
CA LEU A 200 2.53 -13.83 -9.12
C LEU A 200 3.56 -13.18 -10.07
N CYS A 201 3.11 -12.30 -10.97
CA CYS A 201 3.92 -11.57 -11.95
C CYS A 201 5.08 -12.37 -12.57
N ASN A 202 4.80 -13.57 -13.08
CA ASN A 202 5.78 -14.48 -13.65
C ASN A 202 5.56 -14.71 -15.16
N GLN A 203 6.46 -15.43 -15.82
CA GLN A 203 6.36 -15.71 -17.27
C GLN A 203 5.24 -16.70 -17.64
N ALA A 204 4.69 -17.43 -16.68
CA ALA A 204 3.63 -18.41 -16.91
C ALA A 204 2.23 -17.75 -16.97
N VAL A 205 2.06 -16.58 -16.35
CA VAL A 205 0.81 -15.83 -16.35
C VAL A 205 0.82 -14.77 -17.46
N SER A 206 -0.12 -14.88 -18.39
CA SER A 206 -0.28 -13.90 -19.48
C SER A 206 -0.97 -12.62 -18.99
N ASN A 207 -0.61 -11.48 -19.59
CA ASN A 207 -1.29 -10.21 -19.32
C ASN A 207 -2.77 -10.27 -19.79
N PRO A 208 -3.76 -10.18 -18.88
CA PRO A 208 -5.18 -10.26 -19.24
C PRO A 208 -5.65 -9.08 -20.11
N PHE A 209 -4.91 -7.96 -20.09
CA PHE A 209 -5.23 -6.76 -20.85
C PHE A 209 -4.59 -6.74 -22.25
N GLN A 210 -3.70 -7.70 -22.57
CA GLN A 210 -2.87 -7.69 -23.77
C GLN A 210 -3.69 -7.57 -25.07
N GLN A 211 -4.82 -8.28 -25.15
CA GLN A 211 -5.67 -8.24 -26.33
C GLN A 211 -6.28 -6.85 -26.55
N ARG A 212 -6.85 -6.24 -25.50
CA ARG A 212 -7.46 -4.90 -25.58
C ARG A 212 -6.43 -3.83 -25.91
N LEU A 213 -5.24 -3.93 -25.31
CA LEU A 213 -4.12 -3.03 -25.60
C LEU A 213 -3.68 -3.14 -27.07
N THR A 214 -3.48 -4.36 -27.58
CA THR A 214 -3.07 -4.59 -28.97
C THR A 214 -4.11 -4.07 -29.97
N LEU A 215 -5.40 -4.29 -29.69
CA LEU A 215 -6.49 -3.78 -30.54
C LEU A 215 -6.57 -2.26 -30.53
N SER A 216 -6.44 -1.65 -29.35
CA SER A 216 -6.47 -0.18 -29.18
C SER A 216 -5.29 0.47 -29.90
N GLN A 217 -4.08 -0.07 -29.75
CA GLN A 217 -2.88 0.43 -30.42
C GLN A 217 -3.00 0.35 -31.95
N ARG A 218 -3.50 -0.78 -32.48
CA ARG A 218 -3.70 -0.94 -33.93
C ARG A 218 -4.75 0.03 -34.47
N ALA A 219 -5.84 0.25 -33.73
CA ALA A 219 -6.87 1.20 -34.12
C ALA A 219 -6.35 2.65 -34.10
N LEU A 220 -5.59 3.06 -33.07
CA LEU A 220 -4.96 4.38 -33.02
C LEU A 220 -4.00 4.62 -34.19
N ALA A 221 -3.14 3.65 -34.51
CA ALA A 221 -2.22 3.77 -35.65
C ALA A 221 -2.96 3.90 -36.99
N ASN A 222 -4.07 3.16 -37.15
CA ASN A 222 -4.91 3.26 -38.34
C ASN A 222 -5.58 4.64 -38.45
N ILE A 223 -6.11 5.20 -37.36
CA ILE A 223 -6.66 6.56 -37.32
C ILE A 223 -5.61 7.57 -37.79
N HIS A 224 -4.38 7.48 -37.27
CA HIS A 224 -3.29 8.38 -37.64
C HIS A 224 -2.97 8.29 -39.14
N SER A 225 -2.86 7.06 -39.68
CA SER A 225 -2.61 6.86 -41.12
C SER A 225 -3.75 7.39 -42.02
N GLN A 226 -5.00 7.32 -41.57
CA GLN A 226 -6.16 7.83 -42.31
C GLN A 226 -6.20 9.37 -42.30
N LEU A 227 -5.77 9.99 -41.20
CA LEU A 227 -5.78 11.45 -41.03
C LEU A 227 -4.61 12.15 -41.73
N GLN A 228 -3.43 11.53 -41.81
CA GLN A 228 -2.31 12.06 -42.59
C GLN A 228 -2.68 12.30 -44.07
N GLY A 229 -3.58 11.47 -44.63
CA GLY A 229 -4.11 11.66 -45.97
C GLY A 229 -5.02 12.90 -46.13
N LEU A 230 -5.50 13.47 -45.03
CA LEU A 230 -6.50 14.54 -44.97
C LEU A 230 -5.92 15.91 -44.59
N GLU A 231 -4.67 15.98 -44.12
CA GLU A 231 -3.97 17.19 -43.62
C GLU A 231 -4.05 18.43 -44.53
N ARG A 232 -4.18 18.23 -45.84
CA ARG A 232 -4.22 19.35 -46.81
C ARG A 232 -5.61 19.95 -47.02
N GLU A 233 -6.67 19.33 -46.49
CA GLU A 233 -8.04 19.63 -46.92
C GLU A 233 -8.92 20.31 -45.86
N ALA A 234 -8.53 20.36 -44.59
CA ALA A 234 -9.39 20.91 -43.53
C ALA A 234 -8.62 21.52 -42.33
N GLU A 235 -9.05 22.68 -41.84
CA GLU A 235 -8.60 23.29 -40.57
C GLU A 235 -8.89 22.48 -39.27
N PRO A 236 -10.02 21.74 -39.10
CA PRO A 236 -10.29 20.97 -37.87
C PRO A 236 -9.30 19.83 -37.60
N LEU A 237 -8.33 19.58 -38.49
CA LEU A 237 -7.31 18.54 -38.31
C LEU A 237 -6.34 18.84 -37.16
N LEU A 238 -6.04 20.11 -36.87
CA LEU A 238 -5.07 20.48 -35.84
C LEU A 238 -5.53 20.07 -34.44
N SER A 239 -6.80 20.35 -34.11
CA SER A 239 -7.42 19.97 -32.82
C SER A 239 -7.52 18.45 -32.66
N LEU A 240 -7.82 17.75 -33.76
CA LEU A 240 -7.90 16.29 -33.77
C LEU A 240 -6.51 15.64 -33.61
N GLU A 241 -5.48 16.19 -34.25
CA GLU A 241 -4.10 15.72 -34.12
C GLU A 241 -3.57 15.91 -32.70
N GLU A 242 -3.87 17.05 -32.06
CA GLU A 242 -3.55 17.29 -30.64
C GLU A 242 -4.22 16.24 -29.74
N THR A 243 -5.51 15.97 -29.96
CA THR A 243 -6.26 14.98 -29.19
C THR A 243 -5.68 13.58 -29.35
N LEU A 244 -5.28 13.19 -30.58
CA LEU A 244 -4.70 11.89 -30.86
C LEU A 244 -3.30 11.74 -30.26
N ASN A 245 -2.46 12.78 -30.35
CA ASN A 245 -1.14 12.78 -29.71
C ASN A 245 -1.25 12.64 -28.19
N MET A 246 -2.21 13.34 -27.57
CA MET A 246 -2.47 13.19 -26.13
C MET A 246 -3.01 11.80 -25.79
N THR A 247 -3.88 11.24 -26.63
CA THR A 247 -4.43 9.89 -26.49
C THR A 247 -3.33 8.83 -26.58
N GLU A 248 -2.38 8.97 -27.50
CA GLU A 248 -1.23 8.07 -27.65
C GLU A 248 -0.31 8.15 -26.43
N GLY A 249 0.00 9.35 -25.94
CA GLY A 249 0.77 9.56 -24.71
C GLY A 249 0.12 8.89 -23.49
N ASN A 250 -1.17 9.15 -23.27
CA ASN A 250 -1.95 8.51 -22.20
C ASN A 250 -1.99 6.99 -22.34
N PHE A 251 -2.11 6.48 -23.57
CA PHE A 251 -2.11 5.04 -23.85
C PHE A 251 -0.77 4.38 -23.48
N HIS A 252 0.36 5.01 -23.81
CA HIS A 252 1.68 4.52 -23.42
C HIS A 252 1.86 4.48 -21.89
N GLN A 253 1.40 5.52 -21.19
CA GLN A 253 1.41 5.54 -19.74
C GLN A 253 0.50 4.45 -19.14
N LEU A 254 -0.69 4.25 -19.72
CA LEU A 254 -1.63 3.20 -19.31
C LEU A 254 -1.04 1.79 -19.47
N VAL A 255 -0.36 1.52 -20.59
CA VAL A 255 0.35 0.24 -20.82
C VAL A 255 1.39 -0.01 -19.73
N ALA A 256 2.13 1.03 -19.32
CA ALA A 256 3.14 0.93 -18.28
C ALA A 256 2.52 0.66 -16.89
N LEU A 257 1.44 1.36 -16.54
CA LEU A 257 0.74 1.19 -15.25
C LEU A 257 0.03 -0.16 -15.14
N LEU A 258 -0.55 -0.66 -16.24
CA LEU A 258 -1.21 -1.96 -16.27
C LEU A 258 -0.23 -3.13 -16.15
N HIS A 259 1.07 -2.92 -16.36
CA HIS A 259 2.06 -3.98 -16.28
C HIS A 259 2.23 -4.47 -14.84
N CYS A 260 2.22 -5.80 -14.63
CA CYS A 260 2.20 -6.38 -13.27
C CYS A 260 3.34 -5.92 -12.36
N ARG A 261 4.51 -5.60 -12.92
CA ARG A 261 5.73 -5.31 -12.14
C ARG A 261 5.59 -4.16 -11.15
N GLY A 262 4.79 -3.15 -11.47
CA GLY A 262 4.57 -2.01 -10.57
C GLY A 262 3.88 -2.45 -9.29
N LEU A 263 2.64 -2.92 -9.42
CA LEU A 263 1.84 -3.42 -8.31
C LEU A 263 2.47 -4.63 -7.59
N HIS A 264 3.13 -5.53 -8.32
CA HIS A 264 3.86 -6.65 -7.72
C HIS A 264 5.04 -6.19 -6.86
N LYS A 265 5.74 -5.12 -7.26
CA LYS A 265 6.82 -4.53 -6.45
C LYS A 265 6.27 -3.93 -5.17
N ASP A 266 5.14 -3.24 -5.24
CA ASP A 266 4.47 -2.67 -4.06
C ASP A 266 3.99 -3.80 -3.14
N TYR A 267 3.38 -4.85 -3.69
CA TYR A 267 3.03 -6.07 -2.95
C TYR A 267 4.24 -6.70 -2.22
N GLY A 268 5.35 -6.92 -2.93
CA GLY A 268 6.56 -7.46 -2.32
C GLY A 268 7.23 -6.52 -1.31
N ALA A 269 7.03 -5.20 -1.42
CA ALA A 269 7.49 -4.24 -0.42
C ALA A 269 6.63 -4.28 0.84
N ALA A 270 5.31 -4.41 0.69
CA ALA A 270 4.36 -4.60 1.77
C ALA A 270 4.66 -5.88 2.57
N LEU A 271 4.88 -7.00 1.87
CA LEU A 271 5.25 -8.26 2.52
C LEU A 271 6.58 -8.18 3.26
N ARG A 272 7.62 -7.56 2.68
CA ARG A 272 8.90 -7.40 3.38
C ARG A 272 8.75 -6.55 4.64
N GLY A 273 8.04 -5.43 4.55
CA GLY A 273 7.79 -4.58 5.72
C GLY A 273 7.09 -5.34 6.85
N LEU A 274 6.14 -6.21 6.51
CA LEU A 274 5.39 -6.97 7.52
C LEU A 274 6.11 -8.23 8.00
N CYS A 275 6.64 -9.04 7.09
CA CYS A 275 7.19 -10.37 7.39
C CYS A 275 8.67 -10.38 7.77
N GLU A 276 9.41 -9.32 7.43
CA GLU A 276 10.81 -9.16 7.82
C GLU A 276 10.90 -8.12 8.94
N ASP A 277 10.75 -6.83 8.59
CA ASP A 277 11.05 -5.72 9.51
C ASP A 277 10.10 -5.70 10.71
N ALA A 278 8.78 -5.79 10.48
CA ALA A 278 7.81 -5.73 11.58
C ALA A 278 7.89 -6.93 12.51
N LEU A 279 8.07 -8.13 11.94
CA LEU A 279 8.25 -9.37 12.69
C LEU A 279 9.55 -9.35 13.49
N GLU A 280 10.66 -8.88 12.92
CA GLU A 280 11.93 -8.71 13.62
C GLU A 280 11.78 -7.76 14.82
N GLY A 281 11.15 -6.60 14.63
CA GLY A 281 10.87 -5.66 15.71
C GLY A 281 10.02 -6.28 16.83
N LEU A 282 9.00 -7.08 16.49
CA LEU A 282 8.18 -7.80 17.48
C LEU A 282 8.99 -8.81 18.29
N LEU A 283 9.95 -9.50 17.68
CA LEU A 283 10.85 -10.42 18.39
C LEU A 283 11.77 -9.66 19.36
N PHE A 284 12.23 -8.46 19.02
CA PHE A 284 12.98 -7.61 19.94
C PHE A 284 12.12 -7.08 21.08
N LEU A 285 10.86 -6.73 20.82
CA LEU A 285 9.90 -6.36 21.86
C LEU A 285 9.65 -7.52 22.83
N LEU A 286 9.50 -8.75 22.32
CA LEU A 286 9.39 -9.96 23.14
C LEU A 286 10.59 -10.16 24.06
N LEU A 287 11.78 -9.98 23.51
CA LEU A 287 13.02 -10.07 24.28
C LEU A 287 13.07 -8.97 25.35
N PHE A 288 12.70 -7.74 25.01
CA PHE A 288 12.60 -6.64 25.97
C PHE A 288 11.63 -6.96 27.10
N SER A 289 10.40 -7.37 26.78
CA SER A 289 9.36 -7.68 27.76
C SER A 289 9.77 -8.82 28.70
N LEU A 290 10.45 -9.84 28.19
CA LEU A 290 11.01 -10.94 28.99
C LEU A 290 12.12 -10.46 29.94
N LEU A 291 13.08 -9.66 29.43
CA LEU A 291 14.18 -9.12 30.23
C LEU A 291 13.68 -8.14 31.31
N SER A 292 12.72 -7.29 30.95
CA SER A 292 12.02 -6.37 31.85
C SER A 292 11.32 -7.12 32.98
N ALA A 293 10.49 -8.11 32.63
CA ALA A 293 9.77 -8.92 33.61
C ALA A 293 10.73 -9.65 34.56
N GLY A 294 11.83 -10.22 34.04
CA GLY A 294 12.88 -10.84 34.84
C GLY A 294 13.55 -9.85 35.79
N ALA A 295 13.96 -8.69 35.30
CA ALA A 295 14.60 -7.64 36.10
C ALA A 295 13.67 -7.15 37.22
N LEU A 296 12.41 -6.87 36.90
CA LEU A 296 11.41 -6.41 37.87
C LEU A 296 11.09 -7.49 38.92
N ALA A 297 10.98 -8.76 38.51
CA ALA A 297 10.78 -9.87 39.45
C ALA A 297 11.95 -10.00 40.43
N THR A 298 13.20 -9.87 39.96
CA THR A 298 14.38 -9.88 40.84
C THR A 298 14.42 -8.67 41.77
N ALA A 299 14.03 -7.49 41.29
CA ALA A 299 13.90 -6.29 42.12
C ALA A 299 12.86 -6.48 43.22
N LEU A 300 11.66 -6.96 42.89
CA LEU A 300 10.59 -7.21 43.87
C LEU A 300 11.00 -8.21 44.96
N CYS A 301 11.80 -9.21 44.63
CA CYS A 301 12.33 -10.18 45.59
C CYS A 301 13.45 -9.61 46.49
N SER A 302 14.21 -8.64 46.01
CA SER A 302 15.43 -8.14 46.69
C SER A 302 15.21 -6.83 47.46
N LEU A 303 14.36 -5.92 46.96
CA LEU A 303 14.10 -4.62 47.56
C LEU A 303 13.58 -4.68 49.02
N PRO A 304 12.68 -5.61 49.39
CA PRO A 304 12.23 -5.72 50.79
C PRO A 304 13.37 -6.04 51.75
N ARG A 305 14.35 -6.85 51.32
CA ARG A 305 15.53 -7.21 52.12
C ARG A 305 16.50 -6.03 52.23
N ALA A 306 16.70 -5.30 51.13
CA ALA A 306 17.56 -4.11 51.13
C ALA A 306 17.00 -3.02 52.06
N TRP A 307 15.69 -2.78 52.01
CA TRP A 307 15.01 -1.80 52.85
C TRP A 307 15.12 -2.09 54.36
N ALA A 308 15.06 -3.37 54.76
CA ALA A 308 15.20 -3.76 56.17
C ALA A 308 16.55 -3.36 56.78
N LEU A 309 17.57 -3.10 55.96
CA LEU A 309 18.90 -2.69 56.39
C LEU A 309 19.05 -1.15 56.50
N PHE A 310 18.04 -0.38 56.10
CA PHE A 310 18.11 1.08 56.11
C PHE A 310 17.90 1.64 57.51
N PRO A 311 18.65 2.71 57.89
CA PRO A 311 18.46 3.39 59.17
C PRO A 311 17.01 3.89 59.33
N PRO A 312 16.49 3.98 60.58
CA PRO A 312 15.14 4.45 60.89
C PRO A 312 14.79 5.75 60.17
#